data_AF-A0AAE1GLK4-F1
#
_entry.id   AF-A0AAE1GLK4-F1
#
_cell.length_a   1.000
_cell.length_b   1.000
_cell.length_c   1.000
_cell.angle_alpha   90.00
_cell.angle_beta   90.00
_cell.angle_gamma   90.00
#
_symmetry.space_group_name_H-M   'P 1'
#
loop_
_entity.id
_entity.type
_entity.pdbx_description
1 polymer ?
#
loop_
_entity_poly.entity_id
_entity_poly.type
_entity_poly.pdbx_seq_one_letter_code
_entity_poly.pdbx_strand_id
1 'polypeptide(L)'
;MEAGVNRPPITIPPSGNAKHSLPDSYAFVPAVALKTTAVAVPECSLSEVTSCLDEAITQECRSIEDALPHLETKLTCGDAIAWAAYHASIQPPVEDPPALHALLPLFYEKSATPAMIKHGMDVLRQAVEFLNPGQIPVTTFDQPRFALAKCISYSGNGQTLMMRKYMSLC
;
A
#
# COMPACT_ATOMS: atom_id res chain seq x y z
N MET A 1 -26.23 11.16 3.54
CA MET A 1 -25.58 9.99 2.91
C MET A 1 -26.68 9.26 2.18
N GLU A 2 -26.58 9.14 0.86
CA GLU A 2 -27.52 8.31 0.10
C GLU A 2 -27.13 6.84 0.33
N ALA A 3 -28.10 5.99 0.65
CA ALA A 3 -27.84 4.57 0.89
C ALA A 3 -27.42 3.89 -0.41
N GLY A 4 -26.40 3.02 -0.35
CA GLY A 4 -25.96 2.26 -1.52
C GLY A 4 -27.08 1.37 -2.05
N VAL A 5 -27.39 1.49 -3.35
CA VAL A 5 -28.43 0.68 -4.00
C VAL A 5 -27.87 -0.72 -4.28
N ASN A 6 -28.48 -1.74 -3.69
CA ASN A 6 -28.17 -3.14 -3.97
C ASN A 6 -28.60 -3.50 -5.41
N ARG A 7 -27.69 -4.06 -6.21
CA ARG A 7 -27.95 -4.40 -7.63
C ARG A 7 -28.05 -5.92 -7.79
N PRO A 8 -28.98 -6.42 -8.63
CA PRO A 8 -29.15 -7.85 -8.83
C PRO A 8 -27.92 -8.49 -9.54
N PRO A 9 -27.65 -9.78 -9.31
CA PRO A 9 -26.54 -10.50 -9.95
C PRO A 9 -26.67 -10.50 -11.49
N ILE A 10 -25.56 -10.30 -12.21
CA ILE A 10 -25.53 -10.46 -13.67
C ILE A 10 -25.39 -11.93 -14.03
N THR A 11 -26.32 -12.43 -14.84
CA THR A 11 -26.21 -13.74 -15.48
C THR A 11 -25.44 -13.60 -16.80
N ILE A 12 -24.21 -14.10 -16.85
CA ILE A 12 -23.42 -14.16 -18.09
C ILE A 12 -23.67 -15.53 -18.75
N PRO A 13 -24.12 -15.61 -20.02
CA PRO A 13 -24.34 -16.88 -20.69
C PRO A 13 -23.00 -17.62 -20.93
N PRO A 14 -22.99 -18.97 -20.97
CA PRO A 14 -21.78 -19.75 -21.18
C PRO A 14 -21.17 -19.47 -22.57
N SER A 15 -19.90 -19.04 -22.61
CA SER A 15 -19.24 -18.66 -23.86
C SER A 15 -18.43 -19.78 -24.47
N GLY A 16 -18.79 -20.13 -25.71
CA GLY A 16 -17.85 -20.64 -26.69
C GLY A 16 -17.19 -19.46 -27.39
N ASN A 17 -16.00 -19.07 -26.93
CA ASN A 17 -15.04 -18.14 -27.56
C ASN A 17 -15.43 -16.65 -27.74
N ALA A 18 -16.56 -16.17 -27.23
CA ALA A 18 -16.87 -14.73 -27.23
C ALA A 18 -16.28 -14.02 -25.99
N LYS A 19 -15.56 -12.90 -26.19
CA LYS A 19 -15.12 -12.00 -25.11
C LYS A 19 -16.33 -11.27 -24.54
N HIS A 20 -16.70 -11.54 -23.29
CA HIS A 20 -17.76 -10.80 -22.62
C HIS A 20 -17.25 -9.42 -22.19
N SER A 21 -17.91 -8.36 -22.63
CA SER A 21 -17.81 -7.03 -22.04
C SER A 21 -18.87 -6.87 -20.95
N LEU A 22 -18.49 -6.26 -19.82
CA LEU A 22 -19.47 -5.85 -18.82
C LEU A 22 -20.26 -4.64 -19.35
N PRO A 23 -21.53 -4.47 -18.94
CA PRO A 23 -22.30 -3.27 -19.28
C PRO A 23 -21.62 -1.99 -18.78
N ASP A 24 -21.79 -0.89 -19.52
CA ASP A 24 -21.18 0.42 -19.22
C ASP A 24 -21.52 0.95 -17.82
N SER A 25 -22.66 0.53 -17.26
CA SER A 25 -23.11 0.86 -15.90
C SER A 25 -22.23 0.29 -14.77
N TYR A 26 -21.26 -0.58 -15.10
CA TYR A 26 -20.21 -1.09 -14.20
C TYR A 26 -18.89 -0.33 -14.32
N ALA A 27 -18.65 0.33 -15.46
CA ALA A 27 -17.47 1.16 -15.67
C ALA A 27 -17.73 2.61 -15.22
N PHE A 28 -18.98 3.06 -15.30
CA PHE A 28 -19.37 4.43 -14.97
C PHE A 28 -19.80 4.54 -13.51
N VAL A 29 -18.87 4.98 -12.65
CA VAL A 29 -19.17 5.39 -11.26
C VAL A 29 -19.29 6.92 -11.24
N PRO A 30 -20.46 7.49 -10.94
CA PRO A 30 -20.60 8.94 -10.87
C PRO A 30 -19.73 9.50 -9.75
N ALA A 31 -19.15 10.68 -9.96
CA ALA A 31 -18.35 11.36 -8.95
C ALA A 31 -19.22 11.64 -7.72
N VAL A 32 -18.87 11.03 -6.59
CA VAL A 32 -19.53 11.31 -5.31
C VAL A 32 -18.96 12.63 -4.79
N ALA A 33 -19.76 13.69 -4.87
CA ALA A 33 -19.44 14.95 -4.24
C ALA A 33 -19.49 14.77 -2.71
N LEU A 34 -18.32 14.61 -2.09
CA LEU A 34 -18.19 14.71 -0.64
C LEU A 34 -18.52 16.16 -0.25
N LYS A 35 -19.51 16.34 0.64
CA LYS A 35 -19.77 17.64 1.26
C LYS A 35 -18.61 17.95 2.21
N THR A 36 -17.59 18.64 1.70
CA THR A 36 -16.35 19.01 2.41
C THR A 36 -16.61 19.81 3.69
N THR A 37 -17.75 20.48 3.80
CA THR A 37 -18.15 21.25 4.97
C THR A 37 -18.44 20.43 6.23
N ALA A 38 -18.54 19.10 6.13
CA ALA A 38 -18.77 18.21 7.27
C ALA A 38 -17.47 17.55 7.82
N VAL A 39 -16.32 17.80 7.18
CA VAL A 39 -15.04 17.24 7.62
C VAL A 39 -14.35 18.24 8.54
N ALA A 40 -14.46 18.03 9.84
CA ALA A 40 -13.69 18.78 10.84
C ALA A 40 -12.38 18.03 11.11
N VAL A 41 -11.26 18.71 10.88
CA VAL A 41 -9.94 18.25 11.35
C VAL A 41 -9.81 18.68 12.82
N PRO A 42 -9.35 17.80 13.73
CA PRO A 42 -9.10 18.18 15.12
C PRO A 42 -8.21 19.43 15.20
N GLU A 43 -8.54 20.34 16.11
CA GLU A 43 -7.78 21.56 16.32
C GLU A 43 -6.34 21.19 16.71
N CYS A 44 -5.38 21.48 15.83
CA CYS A 44 -3.97 21.20 16.06
C CYS A 44 -3.33 22.45 16.67
N SER A 45 -3.03 22.41 17.97
CA SER A 45 -2.30 23.47 18.66
C SER A 45 -0.82 23.39 18.31
N LEU A 46 -0.43 23.99 17.18
CA LEU A 46 0.98 24.12 16.83
C LEU A 46 1.55 25.36 17.52
N SER A 47 2.58 25.18 18.33
CA SER A 47 3.39 26.29 18.82
C SER A 47 4.18 26.90 17.68
N GLU A 48 4.24 28.22 17.57
CA GLU A 48 5.11 28.89 16.61
C GLU A 48 6.57 28.50 16.88
N VAL A 49 7.20 27.89 15.88
CA VAL A 49 8.61 27.53 15.92
C VAL A 49 9.41 28.83 15.72
N THR A 50 9.99 29.32 16.82
CA THR A 50 10.80 30.56 16.85
C THR A 50 12.29 30.32 16.62
N SER A 51 12.71 29.08 16.38
CA SER A 51 14.11 28.73 16.15
C SER A 51 14.59 29.23 14.77
N CYS A 52 15.73 29.90 14.76
CA CYS A 52 16.44 30.26 13.53
C CYS A 52 16.79 28.99 12.74
N LEU A 53 16.28 28.88 11.50
CA LEU A 53 16.50 27.72 10.63
C LEU A 53 17.84 27.78 9.89
N ASP A 54 18.56 28.90 9.96
CA ASP A 54 19.78 29.12 9.18
C ASP A 54 20.85 28.06 9.45
N GLU A 55 20.98 27.60 10.70
CA GLU A 55 21.92 26.56 11.08
C GLU A 55 21.55 25.19 10.48
N ALA A 56 20.27 24.84 10.52
CA ALA A 56 19.76 23.60 9.92
C ALA A 56 19.94 23.63 8.40
N ILE A 57 19.60 24.75 7.75
CA ILE A 57 19.79 24.93 6.31
C ILE A 57 21.27 24.80 5.93
N THR A 58 22.16 25.43 6.69
CA THR A 58 23.61 25.32 6.48
C THR A 58 24.09 23.88 6.63
N GLN A 59 23.59 23.15 7.63
CA GLN A 59 23.92 21.75 7.82
C GLN A 59 23.44 20.87 6.66
N GLU A 60 22.27 21.14 6.10
CA GLU A 60 21.77 20.40 4.93
C GLU A 60 22.58 20.67 3.66
N CYS A 61 23.01 21.91 3.43
CA CYS A 61 23.85 22.27 2.29
C CYS A 61 25.19 21.52 2.29
N ARG A 62 25.76 21.23 3.46
CA ARG A 62 27.03 20.49 3.59
C ARG A 62 26.96 19.08 3.02
N SER A 63 25.80 18.42 3.08
CA SER A 63 25.62 17.09 2.47
C SER A 63 25.84 17.12 0.96
N ILE A 64 25.42 18.21 0.30
CA ILE A 64 25.60 18.38 -1.14
C ILE A 64 27.08 18.67 -1.45
N GLU A 65 27.71 19.55 -0.67
CA GLU A 65 29.14 19.86 -0.81
C GLU A 65 30.02 18.62 -0.66
N ASP A 66 29.68 17.73 0.27
CA ASP A 66 30.35 16.45 0.49
C ASP A 66 30.16 15.48 -0.70
N ALA A 67 28.94 15.40 -1.26
CA ALA A 67 28.63 14.48 -2.35
C ALA A 67 29.16 14.92 -3.73
N LEU A 68 29.36 16.22 -3.96
CA LEU A 68 29.74 16.78 -5.27
C LEU A 68 31.05 16.19 -5.85
N PRO A 69 32.16 16.07 -5.10
CA PRO A 69 33.40 15.46 -5.59
C PRO A 69 33.26 13.98 -5.99
N HIS A 70 32.26 13.28 -5.43
CA HIS A 70 32.00 11.88 -5.70
C HIS A 70 31.29 11.64 -7.05
N LEU A 71 30.80 12.69 -7.72
CA LEU A 71 30.17 12.58 -9.04
C LEU A 71 31.19 12.34 -10.17
N GLU A 72 32.43 12.80 -9.99
CA GLU A 72 33.50 12.73 -10.99
C GLU A 72 34.51 11.61 -10.72
N THR A 73 34.42 10.96 -9.56
CA THR A 73 35.38 9.97 -9.09
C THR A 73 34.75 8.58 -8.93
N LYS A 74 35.60 7.54 -8.88
CA LYS A 74 35.13 6.18 -8.68
C LYS A 74 34.81 5.95 -7.21
N LEU A 75 33.55 5.60 -6.94
CA LEU A 75 33.04 5.38 -5.60
C LEU A 75 33.67 4.17 -4.91
N THR A 76 33.88 4.31 -3.61
CA THR A 76 34.30 3.23 -2.70
C THR A 76 33.17 2.79 -1.79
N CYS A 77 33.32 1.63 -1.16
CA CYS A 77 32.30 1.06 -0.26
C CYS A 77 32.02 1.94 0.98
N GLY A 78 32.87 2.93 1.29
CA GLY A 78 32.71 3.83 2.43
C GLY A 78 32.08 5.18 2.09
N ASP A 79 31.81 5.46 0.82
CA ASP A 79 31.38 6.80 0.39
C ASP A 79 29.89 7.02 0.68
N ALA A 80 29.58 8.10 1.40
CA ALA A 80 28.24 8.41 1.89
C ALA A 80 27.50 9.40 0.97
N ILE A 81 27.19 8.97 -0.26
CA ILE A 81 26.70 9.87 -1.32
C ILE A 81 25.23 10.25 -1.14
N ALA A 82 24.42 9.33 -0.60
CA ALA A 82 23.01 9.59 -0.36
C ALA A 82 22.86 10.45 0.89
N TRP A 83 21.90 11.39 0.87
CA TRP A 83 21.55 12.23 2.01
C TRP A 83 21.45 11.44 3.33
N ALA A 84 20.72 10.31 3.30
CA ALA A 84 20.56 9.45 4.47
C ALA A 84 21.88 8.79 4.92
N ALA A 85 22.77 8.45 3.98
CA ALA A 85 24.07 7.88 4.30
C ALA A 85 25.00 8.92 4.94
N TYR A 86 25.02 10.15 4.42
CA TYR A 86 25.77 11.27 4.99
C TYR A 86 25.29 11.57 6.41
N HIS A 87 23.98 11.69 6.60
CA HIS A 87 23.42 11.93 7.93
C HIS A 87 23.61 10.75 8.89
N ALA A 88 23.64 9.51 8.40
CA ALA A 88 23.99 8.35 9.21
C ALA A 88 25.47 8.31 9.61
N SER A 89 26.39 8.81 8.77
CA SER A 89 27.83 8.80 9.06
C SER A 89 28.25 9.83 10.11
N ILE A 90 27.52 10.95 10.20
CA ILE A 90 27.74 11.99 11.21
C ILE A 90 27.00 11.73 12.53
N GLN A 91 26.02 10.82 12.51
CA GLN A 91 25.32 10.44 13.73
C GLN A 91 26.28 9.67 14.66
N PRO A 92 26.22 9.94 15.97
CA PRO A 92 26.99 9.16 16.93
C PRO A 92 26.60 7.69 16.81
N PRO A 93 27.55 6.74 16.92
CA PRO A 93 27.25 5.32 16.84
C PRO A 93 26.21 4.97 17.91
N VAL A 94 25.05 4.54 17.45
CA VAL A 94 23.97 4.12 18.33
C VAL A 94 24.20 2.65 18.65
N GLU A 95 24.43 2.33 19.93
CA GLU A 95 24.47 0.96 20.47
C GLU A 95 23.06 0.33 20.54
N ASP A 96 22.22 0.59 19.54
CA ASP A 96 20.90 -0.02 19.49
C ASP A 96 21.04 -1.46 18.99
N PRO A 97 20.34 -2.43 19.61
CA PRO A 97 20.30 -3.78 19.09
C PRO A 97 19.78 -3.71 17.64
N PRO A 98 20.45 -4.37 16.68
CA PRO A 98 20.03 -4.32 15.29
C PRO A 98 18.56 -4.71 15.20
N ALA A 99 17.75 -3.86 14.59
CA ALA A 99 16.35 -4.15 14.38
C ALA A 99 16.27 -5.48 13.62
N LEU A 100 15.65 -6.48 14.25
CA LEU A 100 15.36 -7.76 13.63
C LEU A 100 14.34 -7.53 12.51
N HIS A 101 14.82 -7.14 11.33
CA HIS A 101 14.07 -7.12 10.09
C HIS A 101 13.91 -8.54 9.55
N ALA A 102 13.49 -9.48 10.41
CA ALA A 102 12.83 -10.66 9.90
C ALA A 102 11.47 -10.16 9.41
N LEU A 103 11.30 -10.07 8.09
CA LEU A 103 9.95 -10.26 7.54
C LEU A 103 9.49 -11.56 8.18
N LEU A 104 8.53 -11.47 9.10
CA LEU A 104 7.91 -12.66 9.67
C LEU A 104 7.64 -13.58 8.48
N PRO A 105 8.25 -14.78 8.41
CA PRO A 105 7.82 -15.76 7.46
C PRO A 105 6.42 -16.11 7.95
N LEU A 106 5.43 -15.33 7.49
CA LEU A 106 4.05 -15.51 7.90
C LEU A 106 3.62 -16.94 7.57
N PHE A 107 4.30 -17.59 6.60
CA PHE A 107 4.11 -18.98 6.26
C PHE A 107 5.43 -19.65 5.83
N TYR A 108 5.63 -20.89 6.29
CA TYR A 108 6.70 -21.80 5.80
C TYR A 108 6.48 -22.19 4.33
N GLU A 109 5.22 -22.11 3.88
CA GLU A 109 4.82 -22.37 2.50
C GLU A 109 4.92 -21.11 1.65
N LYS A 110 5.21 -21.30 0.36
CA LYS A 110 5.25 -20.21 -0.63
C LYS A 110 3.90 -19.47 -0.62
N SER A 111 3.88 -18.23 -0.17
CA SER A 111 2.67 -17.39 -0.03
C SER A 111 1.89 -17.16 -1.32
N ALA A 112 2.48 -17.51 -2.47
CA ALA A 112 1.86 -17.47 -3.78
C ALA A 112 1.13 -18.77 -4.18
N THR A 113 1.03 -19.78 -3.29
CA THR A 113 0.22 -20.97 -3.59
C THR A 113 -1.27 -20.64 -3.48
N PRO A 114 -2.14 -21.22 -4.33
CA PRO A 114 -3.57 -20.97 -4.27
C PRO A 114 -4.20 -21.28 -2.92
N ALA A 115 -3.73 -22.33 -2.23
CA ALA A 115 -4.20 -22.70 -0.90
C ALA A 115 -3.88 -21.62 0.14
N MET A 116 -2.68 -21.06 0.11
CA MET A 116 -2.25 -20.01 1.03
C MET A 116 -2.96 -18.69 0.78
N ILE A 117 -3.18 -18.34 -0.49
CA ILE A 117 -3.96 -17.15 -0.87
C ILE A 117 -5.40 -17.28 -0.38
N LYS A 118 -6.03 -18.44 -0.57
CA LYS A 118 -7.38 -18.71 -0.04
C LYS A 118 -7.42 -18.63 1.49
N HIS A 119 -6.47 -19.26 2.17
CA HIS A 119 -6.39 -19.21 3.63
C HIS A 119 -6.26 -17.77 4.15
N GLY A 120 -5.38 -16.96 3.54
CA GLY A 120 -5.25 -15.55 3.89
C GLY A 120 -6.54 -14.76 3.66
N MET A 121 -7.26 -15.04 2.57
CA MET A 121 -8.58 -14.45 2.31
C MET A 121 -9.62 -14.85 3.38
N ASP A 122 -9.64 -16.11 3.82
CA ASP A 122 -10.53 -16.60 4.86
C ASP A 122 -10.25 -15.97 6.22
N VAL A 123 -8.98 -15.78 6.58
CA VAL A 123 -8.55 -15.12 7.82
C VAL A 123 -8.94 -13.65 7.80
N LEU A 124 -8.69 -12.93 6.69
CA LEU A 124 -9.09 -11.53 6.55
C LEU A 124 -10.60 -11.35 6.66
N ARG A 125 -11.38 -12.27 6.06
CA ARG A 125 -12.84 -12.25 6.19
C ARG A 125 -13.29 -12.42 7.65
N GLN A 126 -12.71 -13.37 8.37
CA GLN A 126 -13.05 -13.59 9.78
C GLN A 126 -12.68 -12.40 10.66
N ALA A 127 -11.51 -11.81 10.44
CA ALA A 127 -11.06 -10.64 11.18
C ALA A 127 -11.97 -9.42 10.92
N VAL A 128 -12.34 -9.18 9.66
CA VAL A 128 -13.25 -8.07 9.30
C VAL A 128 -14.65 -8.32 9.83
N GLU A 129 -15.18 -9.54 9.74
CA GLU A 129 -16.49 -9.87 10.32
C GLU A 129 -16.50 -9.68 11.85
N PHE A 130 -15.41 -10.02 12.53
CA PHE A 130 -15.28 -9.81 13.97
C PHE A 130 -15.20 -8.32 14.35
N LEU A 131 -14.39 -7.53 13.63
CA LEU A 131 -14.17 -6.12 13.95
C LEU A 131 -15.31 -5.22 13.46
N ASN A 132 -15.84 -5.50 12.28
CA ASN A 132 -16.83 -4.69 11.56
C ASN A 132 -17.84 -5.59 10.84
N PRO A 133 -18.81 -6.20 11.56
CA PRO A 133 -19.82 -7.07 10.97
C PRO A 133 -20.53 -6.42 9.78
N GLY A 134 -20.67 -7.15 8.68
CA GLY A 134 -21.31 -6.65 7.45
C GLY A 134 -20.44 -5.77 6.55
N GLN A 135 -19.19 -5.47 6.95
CA GLN A 135 -18.23 -4.81 6.06
C GLN A 135 -17.57 -5.80 5.12
N ILE A 136 -17.41 -5.42 3.85
CA ILE A 136 -16.71 -6.25 2.86
C ILE A 136 -15.19 -6.13 3.08
N PRO A 137 -14.49 -7.23 3.40
CA PRO A 137 -13.02 -7.23 3.47
C PRO A 137 -12.37 -6.81 2.16
N VAL A 138 -11.41 -5.89 2.25
CA VAL A 138 -10.59 -5.41 1.13
C VAL A 138 -9.17 -5.93 1.30
N THR A 139 -8.61 -6.52 0.25
CA THR A 139 -7.22 -6.99 0.25
C THR A 139 -6.52 -6.63 -1.06
N THR A 140 -5.21 -6.41 -0.99
CA THR A 140 -4.37 -6.00 -2.11
C THR A 140 -3.35 -7.07 -2.44
N PHE A 141 -3.19 -7.38 -3.72
CA PHE A 141 -2.21 -8.35 -4.21
C PHE A 141 -1.33 -7.72 -5.31
N ASP A 142 -0.11 -8.24 -5.47
CA ASP A 142 0.75 -7.93 -6.62
C ASP A 142 0.28 -8.65 -7.90
N GLN A 143 0.86 -8.33 -9.05
CA GLN A 143 0.33 -8.77 -10.34
C GLN A 143 0.22 -10.30 -10.55
N PRO A 144 1.15 -11.17 -10.12
CA PRO A 144 0.92 -12.61 -10.22
C PRO A 144 -0.07 -13.12 -9.16
N ARG A 145 -0.05 -12.61 -7.93
CA ARG A 145 -0.96 -13.07 -6.86
C ARG A 145 -2.39 -12.58 -7.05
N PHE A 146 -2.59 -11.41 -7.66
CA PHE A 146 -3.91 -10.87 -7.98
C PHE A 146 -4.65 -11.77 -8.96
N ALA A 147 -3.97 -12.29 -9.99
CA ALA A 147 -4.57 -13.22 -10.93
C ALA A 147 -5.05 -14.51 -10.22
N LEU A 148 -4.21 -15.07 -9.34
CA LEU A 148 -4.54 -16.27 -8.56
C LEU A 148 -5.69 -16.03 -7.57
N ALA A 149 -5.64 -14.94 -6.82
CA ALA A 149 -6.70 -14.56 -5.88
C ALA A 149 -8.04 -14.37 -6.60
N LYS A 150 -8.00 -13.75 -7.79
CA LYS A 150 -9.16 -13.60 -8.66
C LYS A 150 -9.71 -14.96 -9.08
N CYS A 151 -8.87 -15.88 -9.59
CA CYS A 151 -9.28 -17.25 -9.96
C CYS A 151 -9.93 -18.01 -8.78
N ILE A 152 -9.38 -17.88 -7.58
CA ILE A 152 -9.93 -18.50 -6.36
C ILE A 152 -11.31 -17.94 -6.04
N SER A 153 -11.49 -16.61 -6.15
CA SER A 153 -12.76 -15.94 -5.86
C SER A 153 -13.88 -16.34 -6.81
N TYR A 154 -13.55 -16.58 -8.09
CA TYR A 154 -14.53 -17.04 -9.08
C TYR A 154 -14.83 -18.55 -8.99
N SER A 155 -13.91 -19.35 -8.42
CA SER A 155 -14.05 -20.82 -8.35
C SER A 155 -14.63 -21.30 -7.01
N GLY A 156 -14.49 -20.51 -5.94
CA GLY A 156 -15.02 -20.81 -4.62
C GLY A 156 -16.36 -20.12 -4.39
N ASN A 157 -17.33 -20.87 -3.86
CA ASN A 157 -18.68 -20.39 -3.50
C ASN A 157 -18.68 -19.00 -2.83
N GLY A 158 -18.92 -17.95 -3.62
CA GLY A 158 -19.44 -16.65 -3.17
C GLY A 158 -18.60 -15.84 -2.18
N GLN A 159 -17.27 -16.01 -2.10
CA GLN A 159 -16.46 -15.18 -1.21
C GLN A 159 -16.20 -13.79 -1.82
N THR A 160 -17.03 -12.83 -1.42
CA THR A 160 -16.90 -11.42 -1.82
C THR A 160 -15.76 -10.75 -1.04
N LEU A 161 -14.52 -10.84 -1.55
CA LEU A 161 -13.45 -9.90 -1.19
C LEU A 161 -13.30 -8.86 -2.30
N MET A 162 -13.29 -7.59 -1.92
CA MET A 162 -12.93 -6.51 -2.84
C MET A 162 -11.41 -6.54 -3.04
N MET A 163 -10.98 -6.96 -4.22
CA MET A 163 -9.57 -7.05 -4.58
C MET A 163 -9.12 -5.79 -5.32
N ARG A 164 -8.08 -5.13 -4.82
CA ARG A 164 -7.43 -4.03 -5.54
C ARG A 164 -6.08 -4.47 -6.09
N LYS A 165 -5.86 -4.18 -7.38
CA LYS A 165 -4.56 -4.37 -8.03
C LYS A 165 -3.62 -3.25 -7.57
N TYR A 166 -2.44 -3.60 -7.07
CA TYR A 166 -1.37 -2.61 -6.94
C TYR A 166 -0.89 -2.22 -8.35
N MET A 167 -1.05 -0.95 -8.71
CA MET A 167 -0.25 -0.34 -9.78
C MET A 167 1.07 0.07 -9.14
N SER A 168 2.14 -0.66 -9.47
CA SER A 168 3.49 -0.21 -9.12
C SER A 168 3.75 1.06 -9.92
N LEU A 169 3.92 2.18 -9.22
CA LEU A 169 4.64 3.34 -9.75
C LEU A 169 6.13 3.02 -9.61
N CYS A 170 6.64 2.22 -10.54
CA CYS A 170 8.07 2.10 -10.81
C CYS A 170 8.25 2.23 -12.32
#